data_AF-A0A3S4GPM2-F1
#
_entry.id   AF-A0A3S4GPM2-F1
#
_cell.length_a   1.000
_cell.length_b   1.000
_cell.length_c   1.000
_cell.angle_alpha   90.00
_cell.angle_beta   90.00
_cell.angle_gamma   90.00
#
_symmetry.space_group_name_H-M   'P 1'
#
loop_
_entity.id
_entity.type
_entity.pdbx_description
1 polymer ?
#
loop_
_entity_poly.entity_id
_entity_poly.type
_entity_poly.pdbx_seq_one_letter_code
_entity_poly.pdbx_strand_id
1 'polypeptide(L)'
;MLEYKKDLPDYDYDPQKAKALLKQAGLEQGAEVTLWSMPVQRPYNPNSKRIAEMIQNDWAKVGVKAKIVSYEWGRIPCRYA
;
A
#
# COMPACT_ATOMS: atom_id res chain seq x y z
N MET A 1 6.57 30.57 2.53
CA MET A 1 5.19 30.06 2.53
C MET A 1 5.26 28.57 2.25
N LEU A 2 4.66 27.74 3.11
CA LEU A 2 4.60 26.29 2.94
C LEU A 2 3.58 25.99 1.84
N GLU A 3 4.02 25.81 0.59
CA GLU A 3 3.09 25.65 -0.54
C GLU A 3 2.78 24.18 -0.83
N TYR A 4 1.58 23.78 -0.43
CA TYR A 4 0.88 22.63 -0.99
C TYR A 4 0.36 23.00 -2.39
N LYS A 5 0.86 22.33 -3.43
CA LYS A 5 0.39 22.47 -4.82
C LYS A 5 -0.91 21.67 -4.99
N LYS A 6 -2.05 22.37 -5.03
CA LYS A 6 -3.39 21.77 -5.25
C LYS A 6 -3.62 21.24 -6.66
N ASP A 7 -2.81 21.67 -7.63
CA ASP A 7 -3.04 21.38 -9.06
C ASP A 7 -2.42 20.06 -9.53
N LEU A 8 -1.91 19.24 -8.60
CA LEU A 8 -1.37 17.93 -8.94
C LEU A 8 -2.52 16.96 -9.26
N PRO A 9 -2.47 16.25 -10.41
CA PRO A 9 -3.49 15.26 -10.72
C PRO A 9 -3.39 14.10 -9.72
N ASP A 10 -4.52 13.78 -9.09
CA ASP A 10 -4.65 12.58 -8.27
C ASP A 10 -4.75 11.31 -9.13
N TYR A 11 -4.42 10.17 -8.53
CA TYR A 11 -4.58 8.88 -9.19
C TYR A 11 -6.02 8.38 -9.02
N ASP A 12 -6.72 8.20 -10.14
CA ASP A 12 -8.04 7.56 -10.15
C ASP A 12 -7.96 6.08 -9.74
N TYR A 13 -9.00 5.60 -9.05
CA TYR A 13 -9.17 4.18 -8.76
C TYR A 13 -9.63 3.42 -10.01
N ASP A 14 -8.66 2.89 -10.76
CA ASP A 14 -8.93 2.05 -11.94
C ASP A 14 -8.16 0.70 -11.86
N PRO A 15 -8.83 -0.37 -11.40
CA PRO A 15 -8.25 -1.71 -11.36
C PRO A 15 -7.87 -2.29 -12.74
N GLN A 16 -8.51 -1.85 -13.83
CA GLN A 16 -8.19 -2.32 -15.18
C GLN A 16 -6.89 -1.70 -15.67
N LYS A 17 -6.72 -0.39 -15.48
CA LYS A 17 -5.47 0.32 -15.77
C LYS A 17 -4.32 -0.23 -14.94
N ALA A 18 -4.55 -0.54 -13.66
CA ALA A 18 -3.55 -1.18 -12.81
C ALA A 18 -3.11 -2.55 -13.36
N LYS A 19 -4.05 -3.40 -13.80
CA LYS A 19 -3.72 -4.67 -14.47
C LYS A 19 -2.90 -4.45 -15.74
N ALA A 20 -3.28 -3.49 -16.58
CA ALA A 20 -2.54 -3.18 -17.81
C ALA A 20 -1.09 -2.75 -17.52
N LEU A 21 -0.88 -1.93 -16.50
CA LEU A 21 0.46 -1.51 -16.06
C LEU A 21 1.27 -2.69 -15.50
N LEU A 22 0.66 -3.57 -14.71
CA LEU A 22 1.32 -4.78 -14.21
C LEU A 22 1.73 -5.70 -15.37
N LYS A 23 0.91 -5.80 -16.43
CA LYS A 23 1.26 -6.54 -17.65
C LYS A 23 2.44 -5.91 -18.38
N GLN A 24 2.44 -4.59 -18.53
CA GLN A 24 3.56 -3.85 -19.14
C GLN A 24 4.85 -4.01 -18.34
N ALA A 25 4.75 -4.10 -17.02
CA ALA A 25 5.88 -4.37 -16.13
C ALA A 25 6.37 -5.83 -16.15
N GLY A 26 5.74 -6.72 -16.93
CA GLY A 26 6.07 -8.15 -16.98
C GLY A 26 5.63 -8.95 -15.77
N LEU A 27 4.77 -8.38 -14.91
CA LEU A 27 4.25 -9.01 -13.68
C LEU A 27 2.88 -9.67 -13.93
N GLU A 28 2.66 -10.23 -15.12
CA GLU A 28 1.39 -10.86 -15.51
C GLU A 28 1.01 -12.05 -14.61
N GLN A 29 2.00 -12.71 -14.02
CA GLN A 29 1.84 -13.88 -13.17
C GLN A 29 1.43 -13.53 -11.73
N GLY A 30 1.30 -12.23 -11.45
CA GLY A 30 1.10 -11.70 -10.11
C GLY A 30 2.42 -11.42 -9.41
N ALA A 31 2.35 -10.56 -8.39
CA ALA A 31 3.48 -10.19 -7.56
C ALA A 31 3.15 -10.46 -6.09
N GLU A 32 4.13 -10.95 -5.33
CA GLU A 32 4.01 -11.00 -3.88
C GLU A 32 4.70 -9.77 -3.28
N VAL A 33 3.96 -9.02 -2.48
CA VAL A 33 4.45 -7.80 -1.84
C VAL A 33 4.20 -7.88 -0.34
N THR A 34 5.15 -7.39 0.45
CA THR A 34 4.96 -7.32 1.90
C THR A 34 4.40 -5.94 2.25
N LEU A 35 3.18 -5.90 2.78
CA LEU A 35 2.54 -4.67 3.21
C LEU A 35 2.72 -4.50 4.72
N TRP A 36 3.43 -3.45 5.12
CA TRP A 36 3.77 -3.21 6.51
C TRP A 36 2.67 -2.40 7.17
N SER A 37 2.06 -2.96 8.20
CA SER A 37 1.02 -2.28 9.00
C SER A 37 1.55 -1.97 10.38
N MET A 38 1.36 -0.74 10.85
CA MET A 38 1.68 -0.38 12.23
C MET A 38 0.63 -0.95 13.19
N PRO A 39 1.03 -1.55 14.32
CA PRO A 39 0.07 -2.08 15.30
C PRO A 39 -0.55 -0.99 16.17
N VAL A 40 0.02 0.21 16.18
CA VAL A 40 -0.43 1.34 17.00
C VAL A 40 -1.25 2.34 16.19
N GLN A 41 -2.23 2.95 16.82
CA GLN A 41 -3.03 4.02 16.23
C GLN A 41 -2.17 5.26 16.06
N ARG A 42 -2.31 5.93 14.91
CA ARG A 42 -1.63 7.19 14.61
C ARG A 42 -2.68 8.25 14.27
N PRO A 43 -2.44 9.53 14.57
CA PRO A 43 -3.40 10.59 14.26
C PRO A 43 -3.75 10.70 12.76
N TYR A 44 -2.86 10.26 11.87
CA TYR A 44 -3.08 10.17 10.43
C TYR A 44 -3.58 8.80 9.95
N ASN A 45 -3.55 7.77 10.81
CA ASN A 45 -4.01 6.42 10.49
C ASN A 45 -4.56 5.74 11.76
N PRO A 46 -5.85 5.93 12.05
CA PRO A 46 -6.46 5.44 13.28
C PRO A 46 -6.58 3.91 13.33
N ASN A 47 -6.59 3.22 12.18
CA ASN A 47 -6.67 1.76 12.13
C ASN A 47 -5.88 1.17 10.95
N SER A 48 -4.56 1.14 11.09
CA SER A 48 -3.64 0.66 10.05
C SER A 48 -3.94 -0.77 9.61
N LYS A 49 -4.37 -1.64 10.53
CA LYS A 49 -4.67 -3.04 10.23
C LYS A 49 -5.87 -3.16 9.28
N ARG A 50 -6.95 -2.44 9.56
CA ARG A 50 -8.14 -2.45 8.69
C ARG A 50 -7.85 -1.87 7.31
N ILE A 51 -7.06 -0.82 7.24
CA ILE A 51 -6.63 -0.24 5.95
C ILE A 51 -5.76 -1.25 5.18
N ALA A 52 -4.84 -1.93 5.85
CA ALA A 52 -4.00 -2.97 5.24
C ALA A 52 -4.83 -4.14 4.66
N GLU A 53 -5.89 -4.57 5.36
CA GLU A 53 -6.82 -5.60 4.89
C GLU A 53 -7.61 -5.13 3.65
N MET A 54 -8.05 -3.87 3.63
CA MET A 54 -8.73 -3.28 2.47
C MET A 54 -7.79 -3.23 1.25
N ILE A 55 -6.55 -2.77 1.44
CA ILE A 55 -5.55 -2.73 0.37
C ILE A 55 -5.22 -4.13 -0.12
N GLN A 56 -5.06 -5.11 0.77
CA GLN A 56 -4.83 -6.51 0.40
C GLN A 56 -5.95 -7.03 -0.50
N ASN A 57 -7.22 -6.73 -0.17
CA ASN A 57 -8.36 -7.15 -0.97
C ASN A 57 -8.37 -6.48 -2.37
N ASP A 58 -8.05 -5.18 -2.45
CA ASP A 58 -7.98 -4.48 -3.73
C ASP A 58 -6.81 -4.95 -4.60
N TRP A 59 -5.65 -5.21 -3.99
CA TRP A 59 -4.49 -5.75 -4.68
C TRP A 59 -4.72 -7.19 -5.17
N ALA A 60 -5.48 -7.99 -4.41
CA ALA A 60 -5.88 -9.32 -4.84
C ALA A 60 -6.72 -9.28 -6.13
N LYS A 61 -7.60 -8.27 -6.30
CA LYS A 61 -8.40 -8.11 -7.54
C LYS A 61 -7.54 -7.87 -8.79
N VAL A 62 -6.35 -7.29 -8.62
CA VAL A 62 -5.38 -7.05 -9.70
C VAL A 62 -4.31 -8.13 -9.82
N GLY A 63 -4.38 -9.19 -9.00
CA GLY A 63 -3.44 -10.32 -9.03
C GLY A 63 -2.19 -10.12 -8.16
N VAL A 64 -2.16 -9.09 -7.31
CA VAL A 64 -1.06 -8.82 -6.38
C VAL A 64 -1.40 -9.42 -5.01
N LYS A 65 -0.55 -10.32 -4.52
CA LYS A 65 -0.69 -10.92 -3.19
C LYS A 65 0.04 -10.06 -2.17
N ALA A 66 -0.71 -9.30 -1.39
CA ALA A 66 -0.15 -8.54 -0.27
C ALA A 66 -0.05 -9.43 0.98
N LYS A 67 1.15 -9.60 1.54
CA LYS A 67 1.36 -10.20 2.86
C LYS A 67 1.43 -9.11 3.90
N ILE A 68 0.41 -9.01 4.75
CA ILE A 68 0.38 -8.02 5.82
C ILE A 68 1.35 -8.47 6.91
N VAL A 69 2.35 -7.65 7.20
CA VAL A 69 3.29 -7.86 8.30
C VAL A 69 3.14 -6.72 9.29
N SER A 70 2.95 -7.07 10.55
CA SER A 70 2.91 -6.13 11.66
C SER A 70 4.08 -6.46 12.59
N TYR A 71 4.97 -5.50 12.77
CA TYR A 71 6.06 -5.60 13.75
C TYR A 71 5.74 -4.72 14.95
N GLU A 72 6.22 -5.10 16.14
CA GLU A 72 6.21 -4.22 17.31
C GLU A 72 6.91 -2.89 16.97
N TRP A 73 6.30 -1.78 17.41
CA TRP A 73 6.65 -0.43 16.99
C TRP A 73 8.11 -0.04 17.30
N GLY A 74 8.77 -0.74 18.23
CA GLY A 74 10.21 -0.58 18.52
C GLY A 74 11.18 -1.17 17.49
N ARG A 75 10.74 -2.11 16.62
CA ARG A 75 11.63 -2.75 15.62
C ARG A 75 11.51 -2.18 14.20
N ILE A 76 10.45 -1.43 13.89
CA ILE A 76 10.23 -0.86 12.54
C ILE A 76 11.26 0.23 12.22
N PRO A 77 11.49 1.25 13.06
CA PRO A 77 12.51 2.26 12.78
C PRO A 77 13.94 1.69 12.93
N CYS A 78 14.18 0.79 13.89
CA CYS A 78 15.51 0.21 14.11
C CYS A 78 16.00 -0.77 13.04
N ARG A 79 15.14 -1.25 12.13
CA ARG A 79 15.62 -2.04 10.98
C ARG A 79 16.28 -1.18 9.89
N TYR A 80 16.17 0.14 10.01
CA TYR A 80 16.71 1.13 9.08
C TYR A 80 17.71 2.09 9.75
N ALA A 81 18.21 1.75 10.95
CA ALA A 81 19.34 2.43 11.59
C ALA A 81 20.64 1.65 11.33
#